data_AF-A0A818IVZ4-F1
#
_entry.id   AF-A0A818IVZ4-F1
#
_cell.length_a   1.000
_cell.length_b   1.000
_cell.length_c   1.000
_cell.angle_alpha   90.00
_cell.angle_beta   90.00
_cell.angle_gamma   90.00
#
_symmetry.space_group_name_H-M   'P 1'
#
loop_
_entity.id
_entity.type
_entity.pdbx_description
1 polymer ?
#
loop_
_entity_poly.entity_id
_entity_poly.type
_entity_poly.pdbx_seq_one_letter_code
_entity_poly.pdbx_strand_id
1 'polypeptide(L)'
;MRQLLLVFTRRFFIPCGALISGSVAASFSNINEQKHHSILKSIGRNFSERSMGGKEASMSPPPVDYDPFDSLRKNHFSDEEFKKCFRYFDSNKKGAWSREDFRRFLNALFSNKKRPYCILSDLIEQYFCETDFNQDQKIDFDEFLSAWKKTIKCAVKPVSALVIVDVQNDFISGSLALHSCPANHRGEEVVPVINRVIRDVNFDVIAYTYDWHPLNHISFYENRHLRKTAPTSPISADKAHILDTVIFVGTSELTNGVEQVLWPAHCVQKTPGADLHRDLTRIDNAIHVYKGTNPEIDSYSAFWDNMKLSKTSLDDQLRERFVTDVYVVGLATDVCVASTAMHAVENNYRTVLIEDACRGVNEKEIEVKRTKLNENGCIFVDSNVVPGMVSGEDRRPEVARGMFVNNLKAIGHYNPH
;
A
#
# COMPACT_ATOMS: atom_id res chain seq x y z
N MET A 1 -15.05 -10.47 73.54
CA MET A 1 -15.69 -11.39 72.57
C MET A 1 -14.91 -11.25 71.28
N ARG A 2 -13.94 -12.15 71.06
CA ARG A 2 -14.03 -13.38 70.27
C ARG A 2 -14.09 -13.08 68.74
N GLN A 3 -13.07 -13.38 67.92
CA GLN A 3 -12.52 -14.70 67.49
C GLN A 3 -12.97 -14.92 66.03
N LEU A 4 -12.10 -15.10 65.03
CA LEU A 4 -11.64 -16.36 64.39
C LEU A 4 -11.21 -15.97 62.95
N LEU A 5 -10.28 -16.58 62.21
CA LEU A 5 -9.29 -17.64 62.44
C LEU A 5 -8.38 -17.66 61.19
N LEU A 6 -7.11 -17.95 61.43
CA LEU A 6 -6.06 -18.23 60.46
C LEU A 6 -5.78 -19.75 60.56
N VAL A 7 -5.80 -20.52 59.47
CA VAL A 7 -5.22 -21.88 59.40
C VAL A 7 -4.70 -22.07 57.95
N PHE A 8 -3.41 -22.11 57.63
CA PHE A 8 -2.27 -23.01 57.96
C PHE A 8 -2.04 -24.18 56.96
N THR A 9 -0.91 -24.10 56.23
CA THR A 9 0.14 -25.15 55.99
C THR A 9 -0.18 -26.41 55.17
N ARG A 10 0.75 -27.14 54.51
CA ARG A 10 2.22 -27.38 54.54
C ARG A 10 2.70 -27.64 53.08
N ARG A 11 3.87 -27.22 52.56
CA ARG A 11 5.30 -27.62 52.74
C ARG A 11 5.67 -29.10 52.47
N PHE A 12 6.61 -29.33 51.52
CA PHE A 12 7.84 -30.17 51.53
C PHE A 12 8.52 -30.00 50.13
N PHE A 13 9.72 -29.46 49.86
CA PHE A 13 11.16 -29.60 50.25
C PHE A 13 11.96 -30.74 49.55
N ILE A 14 12.64 -30.36 48.42
CA ILE A 14 14.02 -30.59 47.85
C ILE A 14 14.74 -31.98 47.88
N PRO A 15 16.00 -32.21 47.37
CA PRO A 15 16.85 -31.71 46.23
C PRO A 15 17.66 -32.80 45.45
N CYS A 16 18.38 -32.39 44.38
CA CYS A 16 19.77 -32.75 43.94
C CYS A 16 19.87 -32.59 42.40
N GLY A 17 20.93 -32.13 41.73
CA GLY A 17 22.33 -31.87 42.09
C GLY A 17 23.25 -32.33 40.95
N ALA A 18 23.99 -31.39 40.34
CA ALA A 18 25.30 -31.51 39.65
C ALA A 18 25.46 -32.05 38.20
N LEU A 19 25.97 -31.13 37.35
CA LEU A 19 27.14 -31.19 36.44
C LEU A 19 27.23 -32.26 35.33
N ILE A 20 27.48 -31.81 34.08
CA ILE A 20 28.70 -32.09 33.27
C ILE A 20 28.73 -31.18 32.02
N SER A 21 29.94 -30.71 31.73
CA SER A 21 30.48 -29.94 30.60
C SER A 21 30.22 -30.50 29.20
N GLY A 22 30.24 -29.63 28.17
CA GLY A 22 30.63 -30.05 26.81
C GLY A 22 30.07 -29.18 25.68
N SER A 23 30.97 -28.51 24.97
CA SER A 23 30.77 -27.80 23.70
C SER A 23 29.94 -28.59 22.68
N VAL A 24 28.95 -27.95 22.05
CA VAL A 24 28.73 -27.96 20.59
C VAL A 24 28.02 -26.66 20.21
N ALA A 25 28.81 -25.65 19.86
CA ALA A 25 28.40 -24.68 18.85
C ALA A 25 28.55 -25.36 17.47
N ALA A 26 27.68 -24.99 16.54
CA ALA A 26 27.61 -25.36 15.12
C ALA A 26 26.49 -26.34 14.73
N SER A 27 25.77 -25.90 13.70
CA SER A 27 24.94 -26.68 12.78
C SER A 27 23.44 -26.77 13.07
N PHE A 28 22.73 -25.63 12.99
CA PHE A 28 21.36 -25.58 12.45
C PHE A 28 21.14 -24.27 11.68
N SER A 29 21.94 -24.06 10.64
CA SER A 29 21.76 -22.99 9.65
C SER A 29 22.18 -23.56 8.30
N ASN A 30 21.29 -24.27 7.60
CA ASN A 30 21.36 -24.55 6.14
C ASN A 30 20.30 -25.55 5.66
N ILE A 31 19.00 -25.29 5.83
CA ILE A 31 17.97 -26.02 5.04
C ILE A 31 16.86 -25.11 4.47
N ASN A 32 16.63 -23.88 4.95
CA ASN A 32 15.45 -23.11 4.55
C ASN A 32 15.66 -21.97 3.52
N GLU A 33 16.90 -21.66 3.10
CA GLU A 33 17.15 -20.55 2.15
C GLU A 33 17.19 -20.98 0.67
N GLN A 34 17.32 -22.27 0.34
CA GLN A 34 17.43 -22.71 -1.06
C GLN A 34 16.10 -22.92 -1.79
N LYS A 35 14.96 -23.05 -1.09
CA LYS A 35 13.65 -23.27 -1.76
C LYS A 35 12.93 -21.99 -2.16
N HIS A 36 13.19 -20.86 -1.49
CA HIS A 36 12.55 -19.57 -1.85
C HIS A 36 13.26 -18.84 -2.99
N HIS A 37 14.55 -19.14 -3.23
CA HIS A 37 15.36 -18.42 -4.21
C HIS A 37 15.26 -18.97 -5.66
N SER A 38 14.64 -20.15 -5.86
CA SER A 38 14.46 -20.72 -7.21
C SER A 38 13.14 -20.31 -7.88
N ILE A 39 12.10 -19.99 -7.09
CA ILE A 39 10.78 -19.61 -7.61
C ILE A 39 10.79 -18.18 -8.18
N LEU A 40 11.60 -17.27 -7.61
CA LEU A 40 11.65 -15.86 -8.04
C LEU A 40 12.57 -15.60 -9.24
N LYS A 41 13.45 -16.54 -9.62
CA LYS A 41 14.33 -16.41 -10.79
C LYS A 41 13.71 -16.90 -12.11
N SER A 42 12.60 -17.64 -12.08
CA SER A 42 11.94 -18.12 -13.31
C SER A 42 10.99 -17.09 -13.94
N ILE A 43 10.59 -16.05 -13.20
CA ILE A 43 9.60 -15.05 -13.63
C ILE A 43 10.24 -13.96 -14.53
N GLY A 44 11.57 -13.89 -14.61
CA GLY A 44 12.30 -12.79 -15.24
C GLY A 44 13.02 -13.07 -16.56
N ARG A 45 12.54 -13.95 -17.46
CA ARG A 45 13.16 -14.12 -18.80
C ARG A 45 12.15 -14.29 -19.95
N ASN A 46 12.11 -13.27 -20.80
CA ASN A 46 11.80 -13.25 -22.24
C ASN A 46 10.82 -14.29 -22.80
N PHE A 47 9.58 -13.85 -23.07
CA PHE A 47 8.68 -14.54 -23.99
C PHE A 47 8.83 -13.98 -25.40
N SER A 48 9.45 -14.76 -26.30
CA SER A 48 9.28 -14.63 -27.74
C SER A 48 8.10 -15.50 -28.20
N GLU A 49 7.33 -14.94 -29.12
CA GLU A 49 6.11 -15.51 -29.70
C GLU A 49 6.34 -16.91 -30.30
N ARG A 50 5.47 -17.88 -29.95
CA ARG A 50 5.17 -19.02 -30.81
C ARG A 50 3.73 -19.49 -30.61
N SER A 51 2.92 -19.27 -31.63
CA SER A 51 1.56 -19.77 -31.79
C SER A 51 1.55 -21.28 -32.09
N MET A 52 0.69 -22.03 -31.42
CA MET A 52 0.26 -23.36 -31.87
C MET A 52 -1.24 -23.51 -31.59
N GLY A 53 -2.01 -23.71 -32.65
CA GLY A 53 -3.46 -23.79 -32.64
C GLY A 53 -3.99 -25.17 -32.23
N GLY A 54 -5.14 -25.16 -31.55
CA GLY A 54 -6.03 -26.29 -31.36
C GLY A 54 -7.47 -25.80 -31.49
N LYS A 55 -8.27 -26.47 -32.32
CA LYS A 55 -9.67 -26.15 -32.58
C LYS A 55 -10.54 -26.64 -31.42
N GLU A 56 -11.21 -25.72 -30.73
CA GLU A 56 -12.34 -26.02 -29.83
C GLU A 56 -13.67 -25.59 -30.48
N ALA A 57 -14.71 -26.36 -30.15
CA ALA A 57 -16.02 -26.32 -30.77
C ALA A 57 -16.72 -24.96 -30.59
N SER A 58 -17.33 -24.49 -31.69
CA SER A 58 -17.97 -23.19 -31.82
C SER A 58 -19.28 -23.12 -31.02
N MET A 59 -19.23 -22.47 -29.86
CA MET A 59 -20.32 -21.59 -29.44
C MET A 59 -19.92 -20.17 -29.83
N SER A 60 -20.82 -19.44 -30.49
CA SER A 60 -20.56 -18.09 -30.98
C SER A 60 -19.92 -17.24 -29.88
N PRO A 61 -18.73 -16.64 -30.09
CA PRO A 61 -18.16 -15.72 -29.13
C PRO A 61 -19.18 -14.60 -28.89
N PRO A 62 -19.31 -14.10 -27.65
CA PRO A 62 -20.18 -12.97 -27.37
C PRO A 62 -19.79 -11.80 -28.30
N PRO A 63 -20.74 -10.92 -28.66
CA PRO A 63 -20.44 -9.76 -29.46
C PRO A 63 -19.25 -9.03 -28.86
N VAL A 64 -18.26 -8.70 -29.70
CA VAL A 64 -16.99 -8.05 -29.32
C VAL A 64 -17.22 -6.74 -28.53
N ASP A 65 -18.46 -6.23 -28.52
CA ASP A 65 -18.82 -4.97 -27.91
C ASP A 65 -19.43 -5.00 -26.48
N TYR A 66 -19.72 -6.16 -25.89
CA TYR A 66 -20.41 -6.23 -24.59
C TYR A 66 -19.46 -6.51 -23.40
N ASP A 67 -19.31 -5.56 -22.46
CA ASP A 67 -18.70 -5.83 -21.14
C ASP A 67 -19.82 -6.18 -20.12
N PRO A 68 -19.82 -7.42 -19.55
CA PRO A 68 -20.86 -7.87 -18.62
C PRO A 68 -20.95 -7.04 -17.33
N PHE A 69 -19.95 -6.21 -17.02
CA PHE A 69 -19.90 -5.37 -15.83
C PHE A 69 -20.38 -3.93 -16.07
N ASP A 70 -20.67 -3.52 -17.30
CA ASP A 70 -21.04 -2.12 -17.65
C ASP A 70 -22.20 -1.57 -16.84
N SER A 71 -23.25 -2.37 -16.68
CA SER A 71 -24.41 -2.02 -15.85
C SER A 71 -24.03 -1.84 -14.39
N LEU A 72 -23.16 -2.72 -13.88
CA LEU A 72 -22.73 -2.77 -12.48
C LEU A 72 -21.74 -1.66 -12.10
N ARG A 73 -21.22 -0.91 -13.08
CA ARG A 73 -20.39 0.30 -12.85
C ARG A 73 -21.21 1.55 -12.52
N LYS A 74 -22.51 1.55 -12.81
CA LYS A 74 -23.38 2.72 -12.58
C LYS A 74 -23.60 2.99 -11.09
N ASN A 75 -24.03 4.20 -10.73
CA ASN A 75 -24.32 4.59 -9.33
C ASN A 75 -25.56 3.89 -8.76
N HIS A 76 -26.49 3.53 -9.65
CA HIS A 76 -27.69 2.78 -9.30
C HIS A 76 -27.79 1.60 -10.26
N PHE A 77 -27.78 0.40 -9.70
CA PHE A 77 -28.07 -0.83 -10.43
C PHE A 77 -29.06 -1.68 -9.61
N SER A 78 -29.86 -2.48 -10.30
CA SER A 78 -30.90 -3.30 -9.67
C SER A 78 -30.40 -4.72 -9.40
N ASP A 79 -31.08 -5.45 -8.52
CA ASP A 79 -30.84 -6.90 -8.32
C ASP A 79 -30.93 -7.69 -9.64
N GLU A 80 -31.70 -7.20 -10.62
CA GLU A 80 -31.80 -7.81 -11.93
C GLU A 80 -30.51 -7.69 -12.74
N GLU A 81 -29.70 -6.65 -12.53
CA GLU A 81 -28.39 -6.51 -13.20
C GLU A 81 -27.36 -7.49 -12.63
N PHE A 82 -27.40 -7.78 -11.32
CA PHE A 82 -26.63 -8.88 -10.75
C PHE A 82 -27.04 -10.22 -11.34
N LYS A 83 -28.34 -10.50 -11.41
CA LYS A 83 -28.84 -11.75 -11.99
C LYS A 83 -28.48 -11.87 -13.47
N LYS A 84 -28.49 -10.77 -14.23
CA LYS A 84 -28.02 -10.74 -15.63
C LYS A 84 -26.54 -11.09 -15.73
N CYS A 85 -25.69 -10.46 -14.90
CA CYS A 85 -24.25 -10.79 -14.86
C CYS A 85 -24.03 -12.25 -14.45
N PHE A 86 -24.75 -12.73 -13.43
CA PHE A 86 -24.64 -14.11 -12.98
C PHE A 86 -25.01 -15.12 -14.08
N ARG A 87 -26.17 -14.94 -14.70
CA ARG A 87 -26.65 -15.79 -15.81
C ARG A 87 -25.77 -15.72 -17.06
N TYR A 88 -25.03 -14.63 -17.26
CA TYR A 88 -24.12 -14.49 -18.40
C TYR A 88 -22.99 -15.53 -18.36
N PHE A 89 -22.49 -15.84 -17.17
CA PHE A 89 -21.42 -16.82 -16.98
C PHE A 89 -21.93 -18.24 -16.70
N ASP A 90 -23.19 -18.42 -16.28
CA ASP A 90 -23.83 -19.74 -16.13
C ASP A 90 -24.09 -20.41 -17.50
N SER A 91 -23.08 -21.08 -18.06
CA SER A 91 -23.13 -21.65 -19.41
C SER A 91 -24.18 -22.76 -19.56
N ASN A 92 -24.41 -23.53 -18.49
CA ASN A 92 -25.30 -24.69 -18.50
C ASN A 92 -26.71 -24.38 -17.98
N LYS A 93 -26.94 -23.14 -17.51
CA LYS A 93 -28.24 -22.63 -17.02
C LYS A 93 -28.81 -23.43 -15.85
N LYS A 94 -27.95 -23.97 -14.98
CA LYS A 94 -28.38 -24.73 -13.79
C LYS A 94 -28.51 -23.86 -12.54
N GLY A 95 -28.29 -22.55 -12.65
CA GLY A 95 -28.37 -21.62 -11.52
C GLY A 95 -27.15 -21.64 -10.61
N ALA A 96 -26.05 -22.26 -11.03
CA ALA A 96 -24.80 -22.32 -10.30
C ALA A 96 -23.62 -22.43 -11.28
N TRP A 97 -22.52 -21.74 -11.01
CA TRP A 97 -21.31 -21.75 -11.83
C TRP A 97 -20.45 -22.97 -11.53
N SER A 98 -19.99 -23.62 -12.59
CA SER A 98 -18.87 -24.57 -12.50
C SER A 98 -17.53 -23.84 -12.35
N ARG A 99 -16.46 -24.57 -12.05
CA ARG A 99 -15.08 -24.04 -12.05
C ARG A 99 -14.72 -23.36 -13.38
N GLU A 100 -15.19 -23.92 -14.50
CA GLU A 100 -14.95 -23.36 -15.82
C GLU A 100 -15.73 -22.05 -16.05
N ASP A 101 -16.97 -21.98 -15.58
CA ASP A 101 -17.76 -20.73 -15.61
C ASP A 101 -17.11 -19.65 -14.74
N PHE A 102 -16.64 -20.02 -13.55
CA PHE A 102 -15.93 -19.11 -12.65
C PHE A 102 -14.60 -18.64 -13.25
N ARG A 103 -13.85 -19.51 -13.93
CA ARG A 103 -12.63 -19.15 -14.66
C ARG A 103 -12.93 -18.13 -15.78
N ARG A 104 -14.00 -18.36 -16.55
CA ARG A 104 -14.46 -17.40 -17.58
C ARG A 104 -14.87 -16.06 -16.96
N PHE A 105 -15.53 -16.10 -15.80
CA PHE A 105 -15.85 -14.91 -15.02
C PHE A 105 -14.60 -14.13 -14.61
N LEU A 106 -13.60 -14.79 -14.02
CA LEU A 106 -12.35 -14.14 -13.61
C LEU A 106 -11.55 -13.58 -14.78
N ASN A 107 -11.51 -14.27 -15.93
CA ASN A 107 -10.87 -13.75 -17.13
C ASN A 107 -11.55 -12.49 -17.68
N ALA A 108 -12.89 -12.42 -17.59
CA ALA A 108 -13.62 -11.22 -17.96
C ALA A 108 -13.43 -10.09 -16.94
N LEU A 109 -13.46 -10.44 -15.64
CA LEU A 109 -13.27 -9.52 -14.54
C LEU A 109 -11.87 -8.89 -14.61
N PHE A 110 -10.83 -9.69 -14.76
CA PHE A 110 -9.47 -9.21 -14.87
C PHE A 110 -9.06 -9.05 -16.32
N SER A 111 -9.44 -7.93 -16.92
CA SER A 111 -9.12 -7.60 -18.29
C SER A 111 -8.79 -6.12 -18.44
N ASN A 112 -8.14 -5.79 -19.55
CA ASN A 112 -7.91 -4.43 -19.99
C ASN A 112 -8.42 -4.30 -21.42
N LYS A 113 -9.37 -3.39 -21.66
CA LYS A 113 -10.01 -3.23 -22.99
C LYS A 113 -10.52 -4.56 -23.53
N LYS A 114 -11.15 -5.35 -22.65
CA LYS A 114 -11.71 -6.69 -22.93
C LYS A 114 -10.66 -7.77 -23.27
N ARG A 115 -9.36 -7.48 -23.13
CA ARG A 115 -8.29 -8.49 -23.24
C ARG A 115 -7.99 -9.04 -21.85
N PRO A 116 -8.21 -10.34 -21.60
CA PRO A 116 -8.00 -10.93 -20.28
C PRO A 116 -6.51 -10.89 -19.90
N TYR A 117 -6.24 -10.61 -18.63
CA TYR A 117 -4.92 -10.84 -18.05
C TYR A 117 -4.66 -12.34 -17.91
N CYS A 118 -3.39 -12.73 -17.94
CA CYS A 118 -3.01 -14.08 -17.58
C CYS A 118 -3.10 -14.24 -16.06
N ILE A 119 -4.01 -15.09 -15.59
CA ILE A 119 -4.17 -15.43 -14.18
C ILE A 119 -3.64 -16.85 -13.99
N LEU A 120 -2.80 -17.06 -12.98
CA LEU A 120 -2.29 -18.38 -12.65
C LEU A 120 -3.45 -19.29 -12.21
N SER A 121 -3.45 -20.55 -12.67
CA SER A 121 -4.48 -21.52 -12.32
C SER A 121 -4.64 -21.68 -10.81
N ASP A 122 -3.54 -21.72 -10.06
CA ASP A 122 -3.57 -21.84 -8.59
C ASP A 122 -4.30 -20.67 -7.92
N LEU A 123 -4.22 -19.46 -8.50
CA LEU A 123 -4.92 -18.29 -7.98
C LEU A 123 -6.42 -18.32 -8.29
N ILE A 124 -6.80 -18.79 -9.49
CA ILE A 124 -8.20 -19.02 -9.86
C ILE A 124 -8.84 -20.03 -8.89
N GLU A 125 -8.11 -21.10 -8.59
CA GLU A 125 -8.54 -22.14 -7.66
C GLU A 125 -8.67 -21.62 -6.23
N GLN A 126 -7.72 -20.80 -5.77
CA GLN A 126 -7.84 -20.12 -4.49
C GLN A 126 -9.11 -19.25 -4.42
N TYR A 127 -9.35 -18.41 -5.44
CA TYR A 127 -10.54 -17.55 -5.47
C TYR A 127 -11.85 -18.35 -5.53
N PHE A 128 -11.84 -19.49 -6.22
CA PHE A 128 -13.00 -20.38 -6.25
C PHE A 128 -13.31 -20.89 -4.83
N CYS A 129 -12.31 -21.45 -4.15
CA CYS A 129 -12.47 -21.99 -2.79
C CYS A 129 -12.86 -20.91 -1.76
N GLU A 130 -12.40 -19.67 -1.92
CA GLU A 130 -12.79 -18.56 -1.04
C GLU A 130 -14.22 -18.05 -1.31
N THR A 131 -14.77 -18.33 -2.50
CA THR A 131 -16.13 -17.95 -2.89
C THR A 131 -17.15 -19.05 -2.58
N ASP A 132 -16.76 -20.32 -2.72
CA ASP A 132 -17.54 -21.52 -2.40
C ASP A 132 -17.61 -21.72 -0.87
N PHE A 133 -18.50 -20.99 -0.21
CA PHE A 133 -18.62 -20.98 1.25
C PHE A 133 -19.22 -22.29 1.78
N ASN A 134 -20.10 -22.92 1.00
CA ASN A 134 -20.77 -24.16 1.39
C ASN A 134 -19.99 -25.43 0.98
N GLN A 135 -18.91 -25.28 0.20
CA GLN A 135 -17.99 -26.32 -0.28
C GLN A 135 -18.66 -27.36 -1.20
N ASP A 136 -19.72 -26.98 -1.92
CA ASP A 136 -20.45 -27.87 -2.83
C ASP A 136 -19.82 -27.99 -4.24
N GLN A 137 -18.65 -27.34 -4.42
CA GLN A 137 -17.88 -27.30 -5.67
C GLN A 137 -18.56 -26.52 -6.79
N LYS A 138 -19.48 -25.61 -6.45
CA LYS A 138 -20.13 -24.68 -7.37
C LYS A 138 -20.24 -23.31 -6.71
N ILE A 139 -20.48 -22.28 -7.52
CA ILE A 139 -20.79 -20.95 -7.01
C ILE A 139 -22.25 -20.64 -7.33
N ASP A 140 -23.09 -20.57 -6.31
CA ASP A 140 -24.48 -20.13 -6.46
C ASP A 140 -24.60 -18.59 -6.48
N PHE A 141 -25.83 -18.09 -6.64
CA PHE A 141 -26.07 -16.65 -6.72
C PHE A 141 -25.77 -15.90 -5.41
N ASP A 142 -26.03 -16.53 -4.26
CA ASP A 142 -25.83 -15.90 -2.96
C ASP A 142 -24.33 -15.82 -2.63
N GLU A 143 -23.57 -16.86 -2.98
CA GLU A 143 -22.11 -16.86 -2.92
C GLU A 143 -21.49 -15.82 -3.85
N PHE A 144 -21.96 -15.72 -5.09
CA PHE A 144 -21.56 -14.66 -6.02
C PHE A 144 -21.84 -13.26 -5.45
N LEU A 145 -23.03 -13.05 -4.87
CA LEU A 145 -23.41 -11.75 -4.30
C LEU A 145 -22.58 -11.41 -3.06
N SER A 146 -22.24 -12.42 -2.25
CA SER A 146 -21.35 -12.29 -1.09
C SER A 146 -19.93 -11.91 -1.52
N ALA A 147 -19.35 -12.63 -2.50
CA ALA A 147 -18.07 -12.26 -3.10
C ALA A 147 -18.12 -10.89 -3.76
N TRP A 148 -19.24 -10.50 -4.36
CA TRP A 148 -19.39 -9.18 -4.95
C TRP A 148 -19.23 -8.07 -3.93
N LYS A 149 -19.97 -8.18 -2.83
CA LYS A 149 -19.95 -7.19 -1.75
C LYS A 149 -18.59 -7.10 -1.06
N LYS A 150 -17.90 -8.22 -0.91
CA LYS A 150 -16.61 -8.30 -0.21
C LYS A 150 -15.44 -7.85 -1.09
N THR A 151 -15.39 -8.31 -2.34
CA THR A 151 -14.20 -8.22 -3.16
C THR A 151 -14.50 -7.66 -4.56
N ILE A 152 -15.32 -8.33 -5.37
CA ILE A 152 -15.42 -8.04 -6.83
C ILE A 152 -15.81 -6.57 -7.12
N LYS A 153 -16.68 -5.96 -6.30
CA LYS A 153 -17.10 -4.56 -6.48
C LYS A 153 -15.93 -3.61 -6.63
N CYS A 154 -14.86 -3.77 -5.84
CA CYS A 154 -13.71 -2.88 -5.88
C CYS A 154 -12.99 -2.97 -7.23
N ALA A 155 -12.88 -4.15 -7.83
CA ALA A 155 -12.27 -4.33 -9.15
C ALA A 155 -13.13 -3.72 -10.27
N VAL A 156 -14.46 -3.80 -10.16
CA VAL A 156 -15.37 -3.29 -11.19
C VAL A 156 -15.57 -1.78 -11.10
N LYS A 157 -15.68 -1.26 -9.89
CA LYS A 157 -15.96 0.15 -9.60
C LYS A 157 -15.11 0.61 -8.42
N PRO A 158 -13.82 0.91 -8.64
CA PRO A 158 -12.98 1.50 -7.62
C PRO A 158 -13.57 2.84 -7.15
N VAL A 159 -13.36 3.15 -5.87
CA VAL A 159 -13.45 4.52 -5.37
C VAL A 159 -12.01 4.99 -5.19
N SER A 160 -11.63 5.96 -6.01
CA SER A 160 -10.23 6.31 -6.26
C SER A 160 -9.85 7.63 -5.60
N ALA A 161 -8.68 7.63 -4.94
CA ALA A 161 -8.07 8.82 -4.39
C ALA A 161 -6.71 9.09 -5.03
N LEU A 162 -6.47 10.33 -5.46
CA LEU A 162 -5.14 10.81 -5.83
C LEU A 162 -4.52 11.56 -4.64
N VAL A 163 -3.40 11.05 -4.12
CA VAL A 163 -2.63 11.67 -3.03
C VAL A 163 -1.37 12.29 -3.62
N ILE A 164 -1.33 13.61 -3.63
CA ILE A 164 -0.25 14.44 -4.18
C ILE A 164 0.67 14.83 -3.03
N VAL A 165 1.84 14.21 -3.01
CA VAL A 165 2.78 14.30 -1.90
C VAL A 165 3.76 15.44 -2.10
N ASP A 166 3.71 16.44 -1.20
CA ASP A 166 4.75 17.44 -0.96
C ASP A 166 5.33 18.12 -2.22
N VAL A 167 4.48 18.51 -3.17
CA VAL A 167 4.89 19.28 -4.35
C VAL A 167 5.04 20.76 -3.94
N GLN A 168 5.95 21.01 -2.99
CA GLN A 168 6.21 22.30 -2.34
C GLN A 168 7.48 22.96 -2.89
N ASN A 169 7.58 24.28 -2.69
CA ASN A 169 8.66 25.09 -3.25
C ASN A 169 10.05 24.64 -2.76
N ASP A 170 10.19 24.25 -1.49
CA ASP A 170 11.50 23.85 -0.95
C ASP A 170 12.06 22.58 -1.58
N PHE A 171 11.21 21.65 -2.02
CA PHE A 171 11.64 20.43 -2.71
C PHE A 171 11.93 20.62 -4.20
N ILE A 172 11.51 21.76 -4.78
CA ILE A 172 11.67 22.04 -6.21
C ILE A 172 12.77 23.08 -6.46
N SER A 173 12.76 24.19 -5.70
CA SER A 173 13.61 25.36 -5.95
C SER A 173 14.18 26.00 -4.68
N GLY A 174 13.84 25.48 -3.50
CA GLY A 174 14.30 26.02 -2.22
C GLY A 174 15.40 25.19 -1.57
N SER A 175 15.39 25.13 -0.23
CA SER A 175 16.54 24.64 0.56
C SER A 175 16.82 23.15 0.42
N LEU A 176 15.80 22.36 0.05
CA LEU A 176 15.90 20.91 -0.16
C LEU A 176 15.51 20.54 -1.59
N ALA A 177 15.88 21.38 -2.56
CA ALA A 177 15.57 21.14 -3.96
C ALA A 177 16.22 19.84 -4.45
N LEU A 178 15.45 18.96 -5.09
CA LEU A 178 15.92 17.63 -5.49
C LEU A 178 17.11 17.64 -6.46
N HIS A 179 17.29 18.69 -7.25
CA HIS A 179 18.45 18.84 -8.14
C HIS A 179 19.76 19.05 -7.34
N SER A 180 19.67 19.33 -6.05
CA SER A 180 20.82 19.43 -5.14
C SER A 180 21.05 18.13 -4.35
N CYS A 181 20.18 17.14 -4.51
CA CYS A 181 20.28 15.83 -3.89
C CYS A 181 21.09 14.83 -4.75
N PRO A 182 21.56 13.71 -4.20
CA PRO A 182 22.39 12.74 -4.92
C PRO A 182 21.85 12.24 -6.26
N ALA A 183 20.54 12.04 -6.40
CA ALA A 183 19.91 11.63 -7.66
C ALA A 183 19.89 12.75 -8.72
N ASN A 184 20.05 14.02 -8.30
CA ASN A 184 19.99 15.20 -9.16
C ASN A 184 18.71 15.24 -10.04
N HIS A 185 17.60 14.79 -9.46
CA HIS A 185 16.30 14.82 -10.11
C HIS A 185 15.71 16.22 -10.10
N ARG A 186 14.98 16.57 -11.16
CA ARG A 186 14.30 17.87 -11.28
C ARG A 186 12.88 17.77 -10.72
N GLY A 187 12.67 18.30 -9.53
CA GLY A 187 11.38 18.23 -8.83
C GLY A 187 10.23 18.85 -9.61
N GLU A 188 10.49 19.90 -10.41
CA GLU A 188 9.49 20.58 -11.23
C GLU A 188 8.89 19.70 -12.35
N GLU A 189 9.56 18.63 -12.75
CA GLU A 189 9.10 17.74 -13.84
C GLU A 189 7.81 16.99 -13.49
N VAL A 190 7.52 16.80 -12.19
CA VAL A 190 6.28 16.12 -11.78
C VAL A 190 5.05 17.00 -12.01
N VAL A 191 5.19 18.33 -11.96
CA VAL A 191 4.07 19.28 -12.03
C VAL A 191 3.23 19.12 -13.31
N PRO A 192 3.80 19.16 -14.54
CA PRO A 192 3.00 18.99 -15.75
C PRO A 192 2.35 17.61 -15.87
N VAL A 193 2.97 16.57 -15.30
CA VAL A 193 2.41 15.20 -15.29
C VAL A 193 1.22 15.12 -14.33
N ILE A 194 1.38 15.62 -13.10
CA ILE A 194 0.31 15.63 -12.10
C ILE A 194 -0.87 16.48 -12.58
N ASN A 195 -0.62 17.66 -13.16
CA ASN A 195 -1.68 18.50 -13.72
C ASN A 195 -2.44 17.80 -14.86
N ARG A 196 -1.74 17.03 -15.70
CA ARG A 196 -2.36 16.20 -16.73
C ARG A 196 -3.23 15.11 -16.10
N VAL A 197 -2.73 14.40 -15.09
CA VAL A 197 -3.47 13.34 -14.38
C VAL A 197 -4.73 13.90 -13.73
N ILE A 198 -4.64 15.04 -13.02
CA ILE A 198 -5.80 15.72 -12.42
C ILE A 198 -6.86 16.08 -13.48
N ARG A 199 -6.43 16.53 -14.67
CA ARG A 199 -7.33 16.94 -15.75
C ARG A 199 -7.99 15.76 -16.46
N ASP A 200 -7.22 14.72 -16.75
CA ASP A 200 -7.62 13.64 -17.65
C ASP A 200 -8.29 12.46 -16.90
N VAL A 201 -8.16 12.43 -15.57
CA VAL A 201 -8.69 11.35 -14.72
C VAL A 201 -9.66 11.90 -13.68
N ASN A 202 -10.87 11.33 -13.66
CA ASN A 202 -11.90 11.71 -12.71
C ASN A 202 -11.78 10.90 -11.40
N PHE A 203 -10.86 11.32 -10.53
CA PHE A 203 -10.74 10.76 -9.18
C PHE A 203 -11.93 11.16 -8.31
N ASP A 204 -12.36 10.26 -7.43
CA ASP A 204 -13.43 10.54 -6.45
C ASP A 204 -12.93 11.46 -5.32
N VAL A 205 -11.63 11.36 -5.00
CA VAL A 205 -10.98 12.13 -3.95
C VAL A 205 -9.62 12.62 -4.43
N ILE A 206 -9.27 13.87 -4.11
CA ILE A 206 -7.93 14.41 -4.30
C ILE A 206 -7.43 14.92 -2.95
N ALA A 207 -6.20 14.59 -2.59
CA ALA A 207 -5.54 15.03 -1.37
C ALA A 207 -4.18 15.65 -1.69
N TYR A 208 -3.89 16.79 -1.07
CA TYR A 208 -2.56 17.41 -1.07
C TYR A 208 -1.94 17.26 0.30
N THR A 209 -0.67 16.85 0.35
CA THR A 209 0.10 16.81 1.59
C THR A 209 1.08 17.97 1.64
N TYR A 210 1.38 18.38 2.85
CA TYR A 210 2.24 19.51 3.17
C TYR A 210 3.19 19.05 4.26
N ASP A 211 4.47 18.98 3.94
CA ASP A 211 5.48 19.02 4.97
C ASP A 211 5.43 20.40 5.65
N TRP A 212 5.37 20.42 6.98
CA TRP A 212 4.94 21.62 7.71
C TRP A 212 5.61 21.74 9.07
N HIS A 213 6.92 21.97 9.06
CA HIS A 213 7.78 21.83 10.22
C HIS A 213 7.91 23.10 11.06
N PRO A 214 7.79 23.03 12.40
CA PRO A 214 8.17 24.15 13.26
C PRO A 214 9.67 24.47 13.13
N LEU A 215 10.08 25.69 13.43
CA LEU A 215 11.47 26.13 13.24
C LEU A 215 12.49 25.28 14.03
N ASN A 216 12.09 24.72 15.18
CA ASN A 216 12.92 23.89 16.06
C ASN A 216 12.77 22.36 15.82
N HIS A 217 12.25 21.96 14.66
CA HIS A 217 11.98 20.57 14.34
C HIS A 217 13.23 19.67 14.41
N ILE A 218 13.04 18.43 14.87
CA ILE A 218 14.10 17.41 15.09
C ILE A 218 14.85 17.02 13.83
N SER A 219 14.19 17.07 12.68
CA SER A 219 14.77 16.65 11.40
C SER A 219 15.79 17.64 10.84
N PHE A 220 15.83 18.88 11.34
CA PHE A 220 16.74 19.90 10.80
C PHE A 220 18.16 19.74 11.32
N TYR A 221 19.11 19.72 10.40
CA TYR A 221 20.54 19.67 10.66
C TYR A 221 20.99 20.81 11.58
N GLU A 222 20.44 22.00 11.39
CA GLU A 222 20.69 23.19 12.21
C GLU A 222 20.27 22.99 13.68
N ASN A 223 19.28 22.12 13.92
CA ASN A 223 18.73 21.83 15.23
C ASN A 223 19.32 20.58 15.90
N ARG A 224 20.30 19.92 15.29
CA ARG A 224 20.88 18.65 15.79
C ARG A 224 21.45 18.73 17.21
N HIS A 225 21.75 19.93 17.69
CA HIS A 225 22.27 20.20 19.04
C HIS A 225 21.20 20.52 20.08
N LEU A 226 19.94 20.70 19.66
CA LEU A 226 18.84 21.03 20.58
C LEU A 226 18.39 19.81 21.40
N ARG A 227 18.75 18.59 20.97
CA ARG A 227 18.38 17.34 21.60
C ARG A 227 19.62 16.54 21.95
N LYS A 228 19.54 15.80 23.05
CA LYS A 228 20.63 14.91 23.47
C LYS A 228 20.70 13.72 22.53
N THR A 229 21.86 13.47 21.93
CA THR A 229 22.10 12.24 21.16
C THR A 229 22.13 11.03 22.10
N ALA A 230 21.47 9.95 21.69
CA ALA A 230 21.45 8.69 22.43
C ALA A 230 22.83 8.01 22.37
N PRO A 231 23.27 7.31 23.43
CA PRO A 231 24.53 6.55 23.40
C PRO A 231 24.58 5.47 22.32
N THR A 232 23.43 5.00 21.86
CA THR A 232 23.28 4.00 20.79
C THR A 232 23.34 4.60 19.38
N SER A 233 23.39 5.92 19.24
CA SER A 233 23.46 6.58 17.94
C SER A 233 24.75 6.21 17.21
N PRO A 234 24.69 5.86 15.91
CA PRO A 234 25.88 5.51 15.14
C PRO A 234 26.85 6.70 14.99
N ILE A 235 26.34 7.92 15.06
CA ILE A 235 27.11 9.17 14.98
C ILE A 235 26.61 10.18 16.02
N SER A 236 27.52 11.01 16.54
CA SER A 236 27.17 12.10 17.46
C SER A 236 26.68 13.33 16.70
N ALA A 237 25.84 14.17 17.32
CA ALA A 237 25.37 15.43 16.71
C ALA A 237 26.51 16.35 16.22
N ASP A 238 27.66 16.37 16.91
CA ASP A 238 28.84 17.15 16.51
C ASP A 238 29.48 16.68 15.20
N LYS A 239 29.40 15.38 14.91
CA LYS A 239 30.06 14.75 13.76
C LYS A 239 29.10 14.50 12.60
N ALA A 240 27.80 14.55 12.85
CA ALA A 240 26.78 14.35 11.86
C ALA A 240 26.82 15.45 10.79
N HIS A 241 26.47 15.08 9.57
CA HIS A 241 26.26 15.93 8.41
C HIS A 241 24.82 15.79 7.90
N ILE A 242 24.44 16.59 6.91
CA ILE A 242 23.17 16.44 6.20
C ILE A 242 23.13 15.03 5.57
N LEU A 243 21.97 14.38 5.64
CA LEU A 243 21.66 12.99 5.27
C LEU A 243 22.20 11.91 6.22
N ASP A 244 22.95 12.27 7.27
CA ASP A 244 23.29 11.30 8.32
C ASP A 244 22.09 10.98 9.20
N THR A 245 22.01 9.74 9.68
CA THR A 245 21.03 9.31 10.67
C THR A 245 21.59 9.44 12.08
N VAL A 246 20.89 10.18 12.93
CA VAL A 246 21.18 10.34 14.36
C VAL A 246 20.04 9.71 15.17
N ILE A 247 20.38 9.05 16.27
CA ILE A 247 19.39 8.60 17.26
C ILE A 247 19.38 9.60 18.41
N PHE A 248 18.27 10.31 18.61
CA PHE A 248 18.07 11.21 19.75
C PHE A 248 17.47 10.48 20.95
N VAL A 249 17.76 10.96 22.16
CA VAL A 249 17.11 10.46 23.37
C VAL A 249 15.63 10.85 23.34
N GLY A 250 14.76 9.88 23.58
CA GLY A 250 13.32 10.09 23.70
C GLY A 250 12.93 11.02 24.83
N THR A 251 11.83 11.73 24.64
CA THR A 251 11.19 12.56 25.69
C THR A 251 10.20 11.76 26.56
N SER A 252 9.92 10.51 26.19
CA SER A 252 9.05 9.57 26.91
C SER A 252 9.51 8.11 26.74
N GLU A 253 8.98 7.21 27.57
CA GLU A 253 9.22 5.76 27.46
C GLU A 253 8.84 5.19 26.09
N LEU A 254 7.80 5.73 25.46
CA LEU A 254 7.34 5.34 24.12
C LEU A 254 8.30 5.77 23.00
N THR A 255 9.17 6.73 23.29
CA THR A 255 10.12 7.32 22.33
C THR A 255 11.56 6.91 22.63
N ASN A 256 11.80 5.77 23.30
CA ASN A 256 13.13 5.37 23.78
C ASN A 256 14.17 5.20 22.64
N GLY A 257 14.74 6.32 22.19
CA GLY A 257 15.47 6.44 20.93
C GLY A 257 14.56 6.89 19.78
N VAL A 258 14.86 8.05 19.19
CA VAL A 258 14.21 8.53 17.96
C VAL A 258 15.25 8.57 16.86
N GLU A 259 15.17 7.61 15.93
CA GLU A 259 16.02 7.57 14.74
C GLU A 259 15.56 8.64 13.73
N GLN A 260 16.48 9.54 13.35
CA GLN A 260 16.16 10.67 12.49
C GLN A 260 17.27 10.92 11.47
N VAL A 261 16.90 10.97 10.19
CA VAL A 261 17.77 11.50 9.13
C VAL A 261 17.79 13.02 9.23
N LEU A 262 18.98 13.63 9.19
CA LEU A 262 19.11 15.08 9.23
C LEU A 262 18.97 15.69 7.82
N TRP A 263 18.11 16.69 7.70
CA TRP A 263 17.84 17.45 6.48
C TRP A 263 18.22 18.92 6.69
N PRO A 264 18.55 19.70 5.64
CA PRO A 264 18.59 21.16 5.81
C PRO A 264 17.22 21.67 6.28
N ALA A 265 17.14 22.79 6.99
CA ALA A 265 15.85 23.39 7.32
C ALA A 265 15.01 23.63 6.05
N HIS A 266 13.79 23.08 6.01
CA HIS A 266 12.90 23.09 4.85
C HIS A 266 11.44 23.09 5.31
N CYS A 267 10.55 23.52 4.43
CA CYS A 267 9.10 23.52 4.63
C CYS A 267 8.68 24.09 6.00
N VAL A 268 9.39 25.13 6.45
CA VAL A 268 9.14 25.76 7.74
C VAL A 268 7.77 26.43 7.71
N GLN A 269 6.98 26.24 8.76
CA GLN A 269 5.59 26.73 8.82
C GLN A 269 5.50 28.22 8.47
N LYS A 270 4.53 28.54 7.60
CA LYS A 270 4.20 29.90 7.15
C LYS A 270 5.34 30.60 6.40
N THR A 271 6.25 29.84 5.81
CA THR A 271 7.27 30.36 4.88
C THR A 271 6.90 30.03 3.43
N PRO A 272 7.35 30.83 2.45
CA PRO A 272 7.11 30.54 1.04
C PRO A 272 7.66 29.17 0.59
N GLY A 273 8.72 28.67 1.24
CA GLY A 273 9.28 27.35 0.95
C GLY A 273 8.29 26.21 1.19
N ALA A 274 7.37 26.39 2.14
CA ALA A 274 6.36 25.42 2.52
C ALA A 274 5.06 25.52 1.69
N ASP A 275 4.92 26.51 0.80
CA ASP A 275 3.77 26.58 -0.11
C ASP A 275 3.88 25.54 -1.23
N LEU A 276 2.74 25.01 -1.69
CA LEU A 276 2.69 24.23 -2.92
C LEU A 276 3.21 25.05 -4.10
N HIS A 277 3.89 24.38 -5.03
CA HIS A 277 4.39 24.99 -6.26
C HIS A 277 3.29 25.73 -7.00
N ARG A 278 3.58 26.97 -7.43
CA ARG A 278 2.58 27.87 -8.02
C ARG A 278 1.89 27.31 -9.27
N ASP A 279 2.59 26.47 -10.03
CA ASP A 279 2.08 25.92 -11.30
C ASP A 279 1.34 24.59 -11.10
N LEU A 280 1.27 24.06 -9.87
CA LEU A 280 0.47 22.88 -9.56
C LEU A 280 -1.01 23.26 -9.50
N THR A 281 -1.83 22.54 -10.25
CA THR A 281 -3.29 22.70 -10.23
C THR A 281 -3.81 22.46 -8.81
N ARG A 282 -4.68 23.36 -8.34
CA ARG A 282 -5.36 23.26 -7.04
C ARG A 282 -6.84 22.98 -7.27
N ILE A 283 -7.38 22.06 -6.47
CA ILE A 283 -8.80 21.67 -6.51
C ILE A 283 -9.45 22.13 -5.20
N ASP A 284 -10.53 22.90 -5.30
CA ASP A 284 -11.13 23.59 -4.15
C ASP A 284 -11.62 22.65 -3.03
N ASN A 285 -12.15 21.47 -3.40
CA ASN A 285 -12.70 20.49 -2.46
C ASN A 285 -11.69 19.38 -2.09
N ALA A 286 -10.40 19.61 -2.31
CA ALA A 286 -9.38 18.64 -1.97
C ALA A 286 -9.17 18.51 -0.46
N ILE A 287 -8.68 17.35 -0.04
CA ILE A 287 -8.21 17.12 1.33
C ILE A 287 -6.83 17.78 1.47
N HIS A 288 -6.60 18.49 2.58
CA HIS A 288 -5.30 19.06 2.91
C HIS A 288 -4.75 18.41 4.17
N VAL A 289 -3.55 17.81 4.08
CA VAL A 289 -2.91 17.09 5.18
C VAL A 289 -1.57 17.72 5.50
N TYR A 290 -1.45 18.30 6.70
CA TYR A 290 -0.17 18.83 7.20
C TYR A 290 0.51 17.75 8.05
N LYS A 291 1.78 17.47 7.75
CA LYS A 291 2.60 16.47 8.43
C LYS A 291 3.90 17.09 8.94
N GLY A 292 4.57 16.41 9.87
CA GLY A 292 5.83 16.87 10.45
C GLY A 292 5.66 18.08 11.39
N THR A 293 4.47 18.28 11.96
CA THR A 293 4.15 19.45 12.79
C THR A 293 4.64 19.31 14.24
N ASN A 294 4.97 18.10 14.67
CA ASN A 294 5.49 17.83 16.01
C ASN A 294 7.01 18.09 16.02
N PRO A 295 7.55 18.99 16.85
CA PRO A 295 8.98 19.27 16.86
C PRO A 295 9.85 18.06 17.22
N GLU A 296 9.31 17.07 17.96
CA GLU A 296 10.08 15.93 18.48
C GLU A 296 10.03 14.68 17.60
N ILE A 297 9.10 14.61 16.64
CA ILE A 297 8.88 13.41 15.83
C ILE A 297 8.53 13.85 14.41
N ASP A 298 9.36 13.40 13.47
CA ASP A 298 9.15 13.63 12.04
C ASP A 298 8.06 12.72 11.46
N SER A 299 7.50 13.09 10.31
CA SER A 299 6.40 12.38 9.66
C SER A 299 6.56 12.43 8.16
N TYR A 300 7.21 11.41 7.58
CA TYR A 300 7.31 11.28 6.13
C TYR A 300 5.98 10.85 5.51
N SER A 301 5.27 9.93 6.16
CA SER A 301 4.00 9.45 5.66
C SER A 301 2.89 10.47 5.90
N ALA A 302 1.97 10.55 4.95
CA ALA A 302 0.74 11.31 5.09
C ALA A 302 -0.31 10.62 5.98
N PHE A 303 -0.03 9.41 6.51
CA PHE A 303 -0.95 8.64 7.36
C PHE A 303 -0.58 8.65 8.85
N TRP A 304 0.70 8.52 9.15
CA TRP A 304 1.23 8.37 10.51
C TRP A 304 2.60 9.05 10.61
N ASP A 305 2.96 9.50 11.80
CA ASP A 305 4.33 9.90 12.09
C ASP A 305 5.30 8.70 11.99
N ASN A 306 6.61 9.00 11.96
CA ASN A 306 7.65 7.99 11.74
C ASN A 306 7.71 6.92 12.86
N MET A 307 7.10 7.19 14.03
CA MET A 307 7.02 6.25 15.15
C MET A 307 5.64 5.58 15.27
N LYS A 308 4.69 5.92 14.38
CA LYS A 308 3.27 5.53 14.44
C LYS A 308 2.60 5.85 15.78
N LEU A 309 3.01 6.94 16.43
CA LEU A 309 2.40 7.39 17.69
C LEU A 309 1.21 8.34 17.45
N SER A 310 1.26 9.10 16.36
CA SER A 310 0.20 10.01 15.93
C SER A 310 -0.26 9.70 14.51
N LYS A 311 -1.59 9.74 14.34
CA LYS A 311 -2.27 9.58 13.06
C LYS A 311 -2.58 10.96 12.47
N THR A 312 -2.43 11.12 11.17
CA THR A 312 -3.00 12.28 10.47
C THR A 312 -4.50 12.07 10.21
N SER A 313 -5.19 13.07 9.66
CA SER A 313 -6.59 12.94 9.26
C SER A 313 -6.82 12.17 7.95
N LEU A 314 -5.77 11.75 7.23
CA LEU A 314 -5.92 11.26 5.86
C LEU A 314 -6.76 9.99 5.79
N ASP A 315 -6.40 8.96 6.57
CA ASP A 315 -7.11 7.68 6.54
C ASP A 315 -8.59 7.85 6.87
N ASP A 316 -8.92 8.60 7.91
CA ASP A 316 -10.32 8.78 8.33
C ASP A 316 -11.15 9.44 7.21
N GLN A 317 -10.58 10.45 6.54
CA GLN A 317 -11.26 11.11 5.43
C GLN A 317 -11.39 10.21 4.19
N LEU A 318 -10.40 9.36 3.90
CA LEU A 318 -10.48 8.37 2.82
C LEU A 318 -11.53 7.29 3.13
N ARG A 319 -11.57 6.78 4.37
CA ARG A 319 -12.56 5.79 4.82
C ARG A 319 -13.99 6.31 4.77
N GLU A 320 -14.21 7.53 5.24
CA GLU A 320 -15.51 8.20 5.20
C GLU A 320 -16.05 8.31 3.76
N ARG A 321 -15.15 8.44 2.78
CA ARG A 321 -15.48 8.50 1.34
C ARG A 321 -15.47 7.13 0.66
N PHE A 322 -15.33 6.04 1.43
CA PHE A 322 -15.29 4.66 0.93
C PHE A 322 -14.19 4.40 -0.10
N VAL A 323 -13.07 5.13 -0.01
CA VAL A 323 -11.93 4.95 -0.92
C VAL A 323 -11.40 3.53 -0.83
N THR A 324 -11.23 2.90 -1.99
CA THR A 324 -10.66 1.56 -2.15
C THR A 324 -9.24 1.61 -2.72
N ASP A 325 -8.92 2.66 -3.49
CA ASP A 325 -7.67 2.79 -4.24
C ASP A 325 -6.99 4.11 -3.95
N VAL A 326 -5.70 4.05 -3.66
CA VAL A 326 -4.86 5.23 -3.41
C VAL A 326 -3.77 5.28 -4.47
N TYR A 327 -3.81 6.34 -5.28
CA TYR A 327 -2.82 6.66 -6.30
C TYR A 327 -1.89 7.72 -5.72
N VAL A 328 -0.59 7.43 -5.63
CA VAL A 328 0.40 8.28 -4.99
C VAL A 328 1.33 8.89 -6.04
N VAL A 329 1.54 10.20 -5.95
CA VAL A 329 2.43 11.00 -6.81
C VAL A 329 3.20 12.02 -5.99
N GLY A 330 4.23 12.65 -6.56
CA GLY A 330 4.91 13.80 -5.94
C GLY A 330 6.33 13.50 -5.48
N LEU A 331 6.73 14.09 -4.35
CA LEU A 331 8.11 14.18 -3.90
C LEU A 331 8.24 13.79 -2.42
N ALA A 332 9.34 13.22 -1.94
CA ALA A 332 10.36 12.48 -2.68
C ALA A 332 10.00 10.98 -2.73
N THR A 333 10.30 10.34 -3.87
CA THR A 333 9.96 8.93 -4.19
C THR A 333 10.41 7.95 -3.10
N ASP A 334 11.65 8.10 -2.64
CA ASP A 334 12.33 7.27 -1.64
C ASP A 334 12.05 7.65 -0.18
N VAL A 335 11.32 8.75 0.05
CA VAL A 335 11.03 9.29 1.39
C VAL A 335 9.51 9.38 1.61
N CYS A 336 8.90 10.55 1.42
CA CYS A 336 7.50 10.82 1.74
C CYS A 336 6.54 10.01 0.86
N VAL A 337 6.83 9.89 -0.43
CA VAL A 337 6.01 9.10 -1.37
C VAL A 337 6.05 7.62 -0.98
N ALA A 338 7.24 7.04 -0.77
CA ALA A 338 7.35 5.64 -0.38
C ALA A 338 6.70 5.35 0.98
N SER A 339 6.88 6.23 1.96
CA SER A 339 6.28 6.07 3.30
C SER A 339 4.76 6.21 3.26
N THR A 340 4.24 7.11 2.43
CA THR A 340 2.80 7.27 2.21
C THR A 340 2.22 6.05 1.50
N ALA A 341 2.86 5.56 0.44
CA ALA A 341 2.42 4.37 -0.28
C ALA A 341 2.47 3.12 0.62
N MET A 342 3.51 2.95 1.43
CA MET A 342 3.61 1.82 2.36
C MET A 342 2.50 1.82 3.40
N HIS A 343 2.23 2.98 4.03
CA HIS A 343 1.12 3.07 4.99
C HIS A 343 -0.26 2.92 4.32
N ALA A 344 -0.42 3.32 3.06
CA ALA A 344 -1.65 3.04 2.31
C ALA A 344 -1.85 1.51 2.13
N VAL A 345 -0.79 0.78 1.77
CA VAL A 345 -0.81 -0.69 1.68
C VAL A 345 -1.12 -1.33 3.03
N GLU A 346 -0.46 -0.90 4.12
CA GLU A 346 -0.71 -1.41 5.47
C GLU A 346 -2.14 -1.14 5.93
N ASN A 347 -2.71 0.00 5.54
CA ASN A 347 -4.11 0.33 5.75
C ASN A 347 -5.05 -0.37 4.74
N ASN A 348 -4.61 -1.39 4.02
CA ASN A 348 -5.43 -2.18 3.10
C ASN A 348 -6.05 -1.39 1.93
N TYR A 349 -5.45 -0.27 1.53
CA TYR A 349 -5.79 0.37 0.27
C TYR A 349 -5.05 -0.31 -0.88
N ARG A 350 -5.72 -0.47 -2.01
CA ARG A 350 -5.05 -0.86 -3.25
C ARG A 350 -4.20 0.32 -3.69
N THR A 351 -2.88 0.14 -3.63
CA THR A 351 -1.97 1.29 -3.73
C THR A 351 -1.21 1.25 -5.04
N VAL A 352 -1.28 2.36 -5.77
CA VAL A 352 -0.63 2.54 -7.06
C VAL A 352 0.29 3.75 -6.96
N LEU A 353 1.56 3.59 -7.35
CA LEU A 353 2.50 4.69 -7.50
C LEU A 353 2.62 5.04 -8.98
N ILE A 354 2.34 6.30 -9.33
CA ILE A 354 2.44 6.78 -10.71
C ILE A 354 3.87 7.28 -10.92
N GLU A 355 4.69 6.45 -11.57
CA GLU A 355 6.16 6.58 -11.60
C GLU A 355 6.63 7.85 -12.29
N ASP A 356 6.10 8.14 -13.48
CA ASP A 356 6.46 9.32 -14.26
C ASP A 356 6.01 10.63 -13.58
N ALA A 357 5.17 10.55 -12.54
CA ALA A 357 4.73 11.65 -11.69
C ALA A 357 5.50 11.74 -10.34
N CYS A 358 6.62 11.02 -10.20
CA CYS A 358 7.43 10.98 -8.98
C CYS A 358 8.90 11.35 -9.26
N ARG A 359 9.54 12.05 -8.32
CA ARG A 359 11.01 12.28 -8.29
C ARG A 359 11.53 12.09 -6.86
N GLY A 360 12.82 11.83 -6.69
CA GLY A 360 13.39 11.38 -5.41
C GLY A 360 14.78 11.93 -5.13
N VAL A 361 15.30 11.63 -3.94
CA VAL A 361 16.54 12.17 -3.38
C VAL A 361 17.75 11.33 -3.80
N ASN A 362 17.64 10.00 -3.77
CA ASN A 362 18.76 9.09 -4.02
C ASN A 362 18.33 7.87 -4.88
N GLU A 363 18.98 7.68 -6.02
CA GLU A 363 18.65 6.62 -6.99
C GLU A 363 18.69 5.20 -6.39
N LYS A 364 19.67 4.93 -5.53
CA LYS A 364 19.81 3.62 -4.89
C LYS A 364 18.67 3.37 -3.90
N GLU A 365 18.30 4.39 -3.12
CA GLU A 365 17.19 4.27 -2.17
C GLU A 365 15.85 4.20 -2.90
N ILE A 366 15.67 4.88 -4.03
CA ILE A 366 14.49 4.75 -4.89
C ILE A 366 14.28 3.28 -5.27
N GLU A 367 15.33 2.60 -5.76
CA GLU A 367 15.22 1.19 -6.17
C GLU A 367 14.94 0.26 -4.99
N VAL A 368 15.56 0.51 -3.83
CA VAL A 368 15.31 -0.25 -2.60
C VAL A 368 13.85 -0.09 -2.15
N LYS A 369 13.34 1.14 -2.10
CA LYS A 369 11.95 1.40 -1.72
C LYS A 369 10.96 0.86 -2.74
N ARG A 370 11.27 0.97 -4.04
CA ARG A 370 10.49 0.38 -5.14
C ARG A 370 10.33 -1.12 -4.94
N THR A 371 11.43 -1.83 -4.78
CA THR A 371 11.43 -3.29 -4.55
C THR A 371 10.58 -3.63 -3.33
N LYS A 372 10.79 -2.92 -2.21
CA LYS A 372 10.06 -3.17 -0.96
C LYS A 372 8.56 -2.92 -1.10
N LEU A 373 8.15 -1.84 -1.76
CA LEU A 373 6.75 -1.51 -2.02
C LEU A 373 6.08 -2.57 -2.91
N ASN A 374 6.76 -3.00 -3.97
CA ASN A 374 6.26 -4.04 -4.86
C ASN A 374 6.06 -5.38 -4.15
N GLU A 375 7.03 -5.78 -3.30
CA GLU A 375 6.91 -6.97 -2.45
C GLU A 375 5.70 -6.93 -1.50
N ASN A 376 5.30 -5.72 -1.07
CA ASN A 376 4.13 -5.53 -0.20
C ASN A 376 2.82 -5.30 -0.97
N GLY A 377 2.85 -5.31 -2.31
CA GLY A 377 1.66 -5.23 -3.15
C GLY A 377 1.30 -3.83 -3.65
N CYS A 378 2.20 -2.85 -3.53
CA CYS A 378 2.07 -1.59 -4.26
C CYS A 378 2.44 -1.79 -5.73
N ILE A 379 1.63 -1.25 -6.64
CA ILE A 379 1.81 -1.39 -8.08
C ILE A 379 2.41 -0.11 -8.63
N PHE A 380 3.30 -0.27 -9.61
CA PHE A 380 3.97 0.84 -10.28
C PHE A 380 3.47 0.94 -11.72
N VAL A 381 3.08 2.14 -12.13
CA VAL A 381 2.55 2.41 -13.48
C VAL A 381 2.95 3.79 -13.97
N ASP A 382 2.91 4.01 -15.27
CA ASP A 382 2.94 5.35 -15.86
C ASP A 382 1.55 5.99 -15.88
N SER A 383 1.51 7.32 -15.89
CA SER A 383 0.28 8.12 -15.87
C SER A 383 -0.70 7.81 -17.01
N ASN A 384 -0.22 7.29 -18.14
CA ASN A 384 -1.02 7.00 -19.33
C ASN A 384 -2.00 5.82 -19.15
N VAL A 385 -1.76 4.91 -18.20
CA VAL A 385 -2.68 3.77 -17.96
C VAL A 385 -3.72 4.05 -16.87
N VAL A 386 -3.48 5.09 -16.05
CA VAL A 386 -4.34 5.46 -14.91
C VAL A 386 -5.81 5.70 -15.29
N PRO A 387 -6.15 6.36 -16.42
CA PRO A 387 -7.56 6.53 -16.80
C PRO A 387 -8.34 5.21 -16.93
N GLY A 388 -7.70 4.16 -17.47
CA GLY A 388 -8.31 2.84 -17.59
C GLY A 388 -8.53 2.19 -16.23
N MET A 389 -7.56 2.35 -15.31
CA MET A 389 -7.63 1.77 -13.97
C MET A 389 -8.74 2.42 -13.13
N VAL A 390 -8.81 3.76 -13.14
CA VAL A 390 -9.83 4.51 -12.39
C VAL A 390 -11.24 4.29 -12.94
N SER A 391 -11.40 4.14 -14.27
CA SER A 391 -12.71 3.86 -14.88
C SER A 391 -13.20 2.41 -14.75
N GLY A 392 -12.36 1.51 -14.21
CA GLY A 392 -12.65 0.08 -14.14
C GLY A 392 -12.60 -0.65 -15.49
N GLU A 393 -11.97 -0.05 -16.50
CA GLU A 393 -11.69 -0.68 -17.80
C GLU A 393 -10.40 -1.52 -17.78
N ASP A 394 -9.39 -1.08 -17.02
CA ASP A 394 -8.15 -1.81 -16.73
C ASP A 394 -8.23 -2.42 -15.33
N ARG A 395 -8.65 -3.68 -15.26
CA ARG A 395 -8.88 -4.43 -14.03
C ARG A 395 -7.75 -5.43 -13.82
N ARG A 396 -6.65 -4.95 -13.26
CA ARG A 396 -5.43 -5.73 -13.05
C ARG A 396 -5.60 -6.77 -11.93
N PRO A 397 -5.21 -8.04 -12.12
CA PRO A 397 -5.23 -9.04 -11.05
C PRO A 397 -4.40 -8.63 -9.82
N GLU A 398 -3.29 -7.92 -10.04
CA GLU A 398 -2.37 -7.48 -8.99
C GLU A 398 -3.05 -6.51 -8.02
N VAL A 399 -3.99 -5.71 -8.53
CA VAL A 399 -4.80 -4.79 -7.72
C VAL A 399 -5.71 -5.61 -6.78
N ALA A 400 -6.15 -6.80 -7.19
CA ALA A 400 -6.93 -7.71 -6.34
C ALA A 400 -6.10 -8.49 -5.32
N ARG A 401 -4.76 -8.41 -5.33
CA ARG A 401 -3.90 -9.15 -4.40
C ARG A 401 -4.20 -8.80 -2.92
N GLY A 402 -4.57 -7.55 -2.62
CA GLY A 402 -5.02 -7.13 -1.29
C GLY A 402 -6.44 -7.58 -0.90
N MET A 403 -7.26 -7.97 -1.88
CA MET A 403 -8.65 -8.37 -1.66
C MET A 403 -8.76 -9.79 -1.06
N PHE A 404 -7.71 -10.60 -1.18
CA PHE A 404 -7.73 -12.02 -0.82
C PHE A 404 -6.56 -12.45 0.08
N VAL A 405 -5.37 -11.83 -0.05
CA VAL A 405 -4.20 -12.18 0.80
C VAL A 405 -4.37 -11.71 2.26
N ASN A 406 -5.16 -10.66 2.52
CA ASN A 406 -5.33 -10.14 3.89
C ASN A 406 -6.38 -10.90 4.73
N ASN A 407 -7.10 -11.88 4.18
CA ASN A 407 -7.85 -12.84 4.99
C ASN A 407 -6.96 -13.83 5.75
N LEU A 408 -5.65 -13.89 5.48
CA LEU A 408 -4.71 -14.72 6.26
C LEU A 408 -4.07 -13.97 7.45
N LYS A 409 -4.22 -12.64 7.55
CA LYS A 409 -3.75 -11.85 8.71
C LYS A 409 -4.86 -11.23 9.55
N ALA A 410 -6.09 -11.17 9.04
CA ALA A 410 -7.24 -10.59 9.75
C ALA A 410 -8.08 -11.60 10.57
N ILE A 411 -7.75 -12.89 10.56
CA ILE A 411 -8.37 -13.88 11.47
C ILE A 411 -7.49 -13.99 12.72
N GLY A 412 -7.48 -12.92 13.51
CA GLY A 412 -6.72 -12.82 14.75
C GLY A 412 -7.23 -11.63 15.55
N HIS A 413 -8.28 -11.88 16.34
CA HIS A 413 -8.96 -10.96 17.26
C HIS A 413 -10.03 -10.04 16.68
N TYR A 414 -11.21 -10.61 16.46
CA TYR A 414 -12.47 -9.94 16.77
C TYR A 414 -13.20 -10.77 17.83
N ASN A 415 -13.25 -10.26 19.06
CA ASN A 415 -14.00 -10.85 20.17
C ASN A 415 -15.28 -10.00 20.37
N PRO A 416 -16.48 -10.53 20.08
CA PRO A 416 -17.72 -9.80 20.31
C PRO A 416 -18.20 -10.05 21.74
N HIS A 417 -17.81 -9.15 22.65
CA HIS A 417 -18.52 -8.89 23.90
C HIS A 417 -18.71 -7.39 24.09
#